data_AF-A0A1M5PLX6-F1
#
_entry.id   AF-A0A1M5PLX6-F1
#
_cell.length_a   1.000
_cell.length_b   1.000
_cell.length_c   1.000
_cell.angle_alpha   90.00
_cell.angle_beta   90.00
_cell.angle_gamma   90.00
#
_symmetry.space_group_name_H-M   'P 1'
#
loop_
_entity.id
_entity.type
_entity.pdbx_description
1 polymer ?
#
loop_
_entity_poly.entity_id
_entity_poly.type
_entity_poly.pdbx_seq_one_letter_code
_entity_poly.pdbx_strand_id
1 'polypeptide(L)'
;MVRQSVKEVENMNKLPIVIVLITGAFLAILNQTLLTTAIPPIMQDLHLTENTAQWVTTIFMLVNGIMIPITAFLIETFTTRQLFITAMGTFSVGTFICAISPSFFLLMTGRVIQAAGAGVMMPLMMAIFLFMFPIEKRGTAMGMVGLVIGFAPALGPSISGWLVEHFDWRSIFYVVLPLAIMNVIIAYFVMKNITKRTYPKVDILSIVYSTLGFGGILYGFSSAGNSGWIDQSVLVSLAIGVITLALFITRQFKLREPILEFRVFKNKIFTITMIIGMIWLNFCRNHSANLYAKYGGIYAI
;
A
#
# COMPACT_ATOMS: atom_id res chain seq x y z
N MET A 1 -15.46 -28.19 -13.55
CA MET A 1 -14.88 -26.87 -13.91
C MET A 1 -13.95 -26.27 -12.84
N VAL A 2 -14.26 -26.24 -11.54
CA VAL A 2 -13.27 -25.82 -10.48
C VAL A 2 -12.01 -26.71 -10.49
N ARG A 3 -12.19 -28.02 -10.71
CA ARG A 3 -11.08 -28.98 -10.88
C ARG A 3 -10.17 -28.73 -12.09
N GLN A 4 -10.64 -28.02 -13.13
CA GLN A 4 -9.82 -27.73 -14.33
C GLN A 4 -8.88 -26.54 -14.08
N SER A 5 -9.36 -25.47 -13.43
CA SER A 5 -8.50 -24.34 -13.04
C SER A 5 -7.46 -24.73 -11.98
N VAL A 6 -7.80 -25.67 -11.08
CA VAL A 6 -6.83 -26.22 -10.12
C VAL A 6 -5.73 -27.03 -10.82
N LYS A 7 -6.08 -27.87 -11.81
CA LYS A 7 -5.12 -28.65 -12.60
C LYS A 7 -4.20 -27.80 -13.48
N GLU A 8 -4.70 -26.70 -14.07
CA GLU A 8 -3.85 -25.77 -14.83
C GLU A 8 -2.84 -25.04 -13.93
N VAL A 9 -3.24 -24.64 -12.71
CA VAL A 9 -2.33 -24.02 -11.75
C VAL A 9 -1.27 -25.01 -11.28
N GLU A 10 -1.58 -26.29 -11.15
CA GLU A 10 -0.65 -27.34 -10.73
C GLU A 10 0.51 -27.58 -11.72
N ASN A 11 0.26 -27.43 -13.02
CA ASN A 11 1.25 -27.64 -14.11
C ASN A 11 1.95 -26.36 -14.59
N MET A 12 1.59 -25.18 -14.08
CA MET A 12 2.28 -23.92 -14.44
C MET A 12 3.56 -23.75 -13.63
N ASN A 13 4.63 -23.27 -14.28
CA ASN A 13 5.78 -22.75 -13.56
C ASN A 13 5.34 -21.46 -12.81
N LYS A 14 5.07 -21.61 -11.51
CA LYS A 14 4.56 -20.56 -10.61
C LYS A 14 5.63 -19.54 -10.23
N LEU A 15 6.90 -19.96 -10.30
CA LEU A 15 8.05 -19.21 -9.82
C LEU A 15 8.17 -17.80 -10.44
N PRO A 16 8.10 -17.61 -11.77
CA PRO A 16 8.30 -16.28 -12.34
C PRO A 16 7.12 -15.32 -12.04
N ILE A 17 5.89 -15.83 -11.88
CA ILE A 17 4.75 -15.01 -11.43
C ILE A 17 4.97 -14.54 -9.98
N VAL A 18 5.40 -15.47 -9.12
CA VAL A 18 5.71 -15.20 -7.71
C VAL A 18 6.82 -14.15 -7.59
N ILE A 19 7.89 -14.28 -8.37
CA ILE A 19 9.01 -13.32 -8.37
C ILE A 19 8.51 -11.92 -8.75
N VAL A 20 7.77 -11.79 -9.86
CA VAL A 20 7.24 -10.50 -10.32
C VAL A 20 6.33 -9.83 -9.27
N LEU A 21 5.46 -10.62 -8.62
CA LEU A 21 4.57 -10.11 -7.57
C LEU A 21 5.35 -9.64 -6.35
N ILE A 22 6.30 -10.45 -5.88
CA ILE A 22 7.14 -10.11 -4.72
C ILE A 22 8.01 -8.89 -5.03
N THR A 23 8.67 -8.86 -6.19
CA THR A 23 9.51 -7.72 -6.60
C THR A 23 8.68 -6.45 -6.71
N GLY A 24 7.46 -6.53 -7.26
CA GLY A 24 6.55 -5.40 -7.30
C GLY A 24 6.18 -4.87 -5.91
N ALA A 25 5.73 -5.76 -5.01
CA ALA A 25 5.38 -5.38 -3.64
C ALA A 25 6.61 -4.84 -2.88
N PHE A 26 7.78 -5.45 -3.08
CA PHE A 26 9.06 -5.00 -2.53
C PHE A 26 9.40 -3.58 -2.98
N LEU A 27 9.31 -3.28 -4.29
CA LEU A 27 9.58 -1.95 -4.82
C LEU A 27 8.63 -0.89 -4.25
N ALA A 28 7.34 -1.22 -4.08
CA ALA A 28 6.37 -0.30 -3.49
C ALA A 28 6.73 0.04 -2.03
N ILE A 29 7.14 -0.95 -1.24
CA ILE A 29 7.51 -0.76 0.16
C ILE A 29 8.87 -0.07 0.27
N LEU A 30 9.84 -0.48 -0.55
CA LEU A 30 11.17 0.12 -0.61
C LEU A 30 11.08 1.61 -0.95
N ASN A 31 10.26 1.99 -1.93
CA ASN A 31 10.07 3.41 -2.26
C ASN A 31 9.47 4.22 -1.11
N GLN A 32 8.60 3.61 -0.31
CA GLN A 32 8.06 4.26 0.88
C GLN A 32 9.14 4.45 1.95
N THR A 33 9.99 3.45 2.17
CA THR A 33 11.05 3.50 3.18
C THR A 33 12.19 4.43 2.78
N LEU A 34 12.59 4.41 1.49
CA LEU A 34 13.60 5.31 0.94
C LEU A 34 13.23 6.79 1.14
N LEU A 35 11.94 7.12 1.10
CA LEU A 35 11.51 8.51 1.23
C LEU A 35 11.60 9.02 2.68
N THR A 36 11.42 8.17 3.68
CA THR A 36 11.36 8.61 5.08
C THR A 36 12.64 9.31 5.55
N THR A 37 13.79 8.91 5.02
CA THR A 37 15.12 9.51 5.25
C THR A 37 15.42 10.68 4.32
N ALA A 38 14.68 10.82 3.22
CA ALA A 38 14.82 11.91 2.26
C ALA A 38 13.98 13.15 2.61
N ILE A 39 13.15 13.09 3.67
CA ILE A 39 12.33 14.21 4.12
C ILE A 39 13.17 15.46 4.46
N PRO A 40 14.25 15.39 5.28
CA PRO A 40 15.02 16.59 5.60
C PRO A 40 15.67 17.26 4.37
N PRO A 41 16.29 16.51 3.43
CA PRO A 41 16.78 17.08 2.17
C PRO A 41 15.69 17.70 1.28
N ILE A 42 14.50 17.07 1.20
CA ILE A 42 13.35 17.64 0.48
C ILE A 42 12.90 18.97 1.13
N MET A 43 12.93 19.06 2.46
CA MET A 43 12.62 20.31 3.17
C MET A 43 13.58 21.43 2.83
N GLN A 44 14.87 21.13 2.74
CA GLN A 44 15.91 22.11 2.43
C GLN A 44 15.81 22.59 0.97
N ASP A 45 15.67 21.68 0.01
CA ASP A 45 15.61 22.01 -1.43
C ASP A 45 14.34 22.78 -1.80
N LEU A 46 13.19 22.43 -1.22
CA LEU A 46 11.89 23.04 -1.54
C LEU A 46 11.47 24.13 -0.54
N HIS A 47 12.34 24.49 0.41
CA HIS A 47 12.09 25.45 1.50
C HIS A 47 10.77 25.19 2.26
N LEU A 48 10.54 23.94 2.64
CA LEU A 48 9.30 23.49 3.28
C LEU A 48 9.45 23.43 4.80
N THR A 49 8.36 23.71 5.51
CA THR A 49 8.25 23.38 6.93
C THR A 49 8.18 21.87 7.13
N GLU A 50 8.60 21.39 8.31
CA GLU A 50 8.54 19.97 8.67
C GLU A 50 7.14 19.38 8.46
N ASN A 51 6.12 20.12 8.91
CA ASN A 51 4.72 19.75 8.71
C ASN A 51 4.36 19.54 7.24
N THR A 52 4.83 20.42 6.36
CA THR A 52 4.53 20.33 4.92
C THR A 52 5.27 19.16 4.27
N ALA A 53 6.51 18.90 4.65
CA ALA A 53 7.26 17.78 4.09
C ALA A 53 6.76 16.41 4.58
N GLN A 54 6.25 16.30 5.82
CA GLN A 54 5.65 15.05 6.32
C GLN A 54 4.43 14.60 5.49
N TRP A 55 3.73 15.55 4.85
CA TRP A 55 2.62 15.21 3.95
C TRP A 55 3.02 14.29 2.80
N VAL A 56 4.30 14.27 2.39
CA VAL A 56 4.79 13.36 1.34
C VAL A 56 4.62 11.89 1.75
N THR A 57 4.78 11.58 3.03
CA THR A 57 4.58 10.24 3.59
C THR A 57 3.11 10.00 3.92
N THR A 58 2.45 10.99 4.55
CA THR A 58 1.06 10.88 4.98
C THR A 58 0.10 10.64 3.82
N ILE A 59 0.22 11.42 2.73
CA ILE A 59 -0.69 11.30 1.59
C ILE A 59 -0.60 9.91 0.95
N PHE A 60 0.61 9.33 0.93
CA PHE A 60 0.83 7.99 0.41
C PHE A 60 0.09 6.94 1.25
N MET A 61 0.16 7.04 2.57
CA MET A 61 -0.57 6.15 3.48
C MET A 61 -2.08 6.32 3.36
N LEU A 62 -2.56 7.56 3.22
CA LEU A 62 -3.97 7.89 3.09
C LEU A 62 -4.59 7.28 1.83
N VAL A 63 -3.93 7.46 0.68
CA VAL A 63 -4.36 6.88 -0.59
C VAL A 63 -4.27 5.35 -0.56
N ASN A 64 -3.21 4.78 0.03
CA ASN A 64 -3.13 3.31 0.23
C ASN A 64 -4.31 2.79 1.04
N GLY A 65 -4.66 3.46 2.15
CA GLY A 65 -5.79 3.08 3.00
C GLY A 65 -7.13 3.06 2.26
N ILE A 66 -7.34 4.00 1.34
CA ILE A 66 -8.52 4.04 0.46
C ILE A 66 -8.45 2.94 -0.61
N MET A 67 -7.28 2.67 -1.17
CA MET A 67 -7.12 1.71 -2.27
C MET A 67 -7.23 0.25 -1.82
N ILE A 68 -6.84 -0.10 -0.59
CA ILE A 68 -6.94 -1.48 -0.09
C ILE A 68 -8.37 -2.05 -0.21
N PRO A 69 -9.44 -1.40 0.30
CA PRO A 69 -10.79 -1.91 0.15
C PRO A 69 -11.29 -1.88 -1.30
N ILE A 70 -10.91 -0.86 -2.08
CA ILE A 70 -11.24 -0.77 -3.52
C ILE A 70 -10.60 -1.95 -4.27
N THR A 71 -9.42 -2.40 -3.84
CA THR A 71 -8.71 -3.51 -4.48
C THR A 71 -9.48 -4.82 -4.41
N ALA A 72 -10.24 -5.08 -3.34
CA ALA A 72 -11.11 -6.26 -3.28
C ALA A 72 -12.10 -6.30 -4.46
N PHE A 73 -12.72 -5.15 -4.75
CA PHE A 73 -13.58 -4.98 -5.93
C PHE A 73 -12.80 -5.11 -7.25
N LEU A 74 -11.60 -4.51 -7.34
CA LEU A 74 -10.78 -4.57 -8.56
C LEU A 74 -10.31 -6.00 -8.89
N ILE A 75 -9.99 -6.80 -7.88
CA ILE A 75 -9.56 -8.21 -8.03
C ILE A 75 -10.67 -9.07 -8.64
N GLU A 76 -11.93 -8.80 -8.31
CA GLU A 76 -13.08 -9.54 -8.85
C GLU A 76 -13.52 -9.05 -10.24
N THR A 77 -13.20 -7.79 -10.56
CA THR A 77 -13.61 -7.12 -11.80
C THR A 77 -12.60 -7.30 -12.93
N PHE A 78 -11.31 -7.11 -12.65
CA PHE A 78 -10.22 -7.13 -13.64
C PHE A 78 -9.45 -8.44 -13.59
N THR A 79 -8.68 -8.77 -14.64
CA THR A 79 -7.76 -9.90 -14.52
C THR A 79 -6.59 -9.58 -13.65
N THR A 80 -6.02 -10.62 -13.04
CA THR A 80 -4.74 -10.59 -12.35
C THR A 80 -3.65 -9.86 -13.16
N ARG A 81 -3.52 -10.19 -14.46
CA ARG A 81 -2.53 -9.59 -15.36
C ARG A 81 -2.80 -8.10 -15.58
N GLN A 82 -4.03 -7.74 -15.93
CA GLN A 82 -4.41 -6.36 -16.16
C GLN A 82 -4.20 -5.53 -14.90
N LEU A 83 -4.74 -5.99 -13.78
CA LEU A 83 -4.70 -5.27 -12.51
C LEU A 83 -3.26 -5.03 -12.01
N PHE A 84 -2.38 -6.04 -12.13
CA PHE A 84 -0.97 -5.87 -11.77
C PHE A 84 -0.26 -4.87 -12.69
N ILE A 85 -0.41 -5.02 -14.01
CA ILE A 85 0.26 -4.13 -14.97
C ILE A 85 -0.23 -2.70 -14.82
N THR A 86 -1.55 -2.49 -14.63
CA THR A 86 -2.10 -1.16 -14.41
C THR A 86 -1.63 -0.57 -13.08
N ALA A 87 -1.61 -1.36 -12.01
CA ALA A 87 -1.16 -0.90 -10.70
C ALA A 87 0.33 -0.52 -10.72
N MET A 88 1.19 -1.40 -11.23
CA MET A 88 2.62 -1.16 -11.30
C MET A 88 2.98 -0.09 -12.35
N GLY A 89 2.21 0.01 -13.43
CA GLY A 89 2.31 1.11 -14.40
C GLY A 89 1.95 2.44 -13.76
N THR A 90 0.86 2.51 -13.00
CA THR A 90 0.44 3.72 -12.25
C THR A 90 1.51 4.09 -11.22
N PHE A 91 2.05 3.11 -10.50
CA PHE A 91 3.18 3.32 -9.61
C PHE A 91 4.40 3.92 -10.34
N SER A 92 4.74 3.39 -11.51
CA SER A 92 5.87 3.86 -12.32
C SER A 92 5.65 5.29 -12.82
N VAL A 93 4.45 5.62 -13.31
CA VAL A 93 4.08 6.98 -13.73
C VAL A 93 4.16 7.96 -12.56
N GLY A 94 3.62 7.59 -11.40
CA GLY A 94 3.74 8.41 -10.18
C GLY A 94 5.19 8.63 -9.76
N THR A 95 6.01 7.57 -9.86
CA THR A 95 7.47 7.64 -9.59
C THR A 95 8.16 8.59 -10.55
N PHE A 96 7.81 8.55 -11.84
CA PHE A 96 8.37 9.46 -12.85
C PHE A 96 8.00 10.92 -12.57
N ILE A 97 6.72 11.20 -12.25
CA ILE A 97 6.27 12.55 -11.88
C ILE A 97 7.03 13.08 -10.66
N CYS A 98 7.24 12.23 -9.64
CA CYS A 98 8.06 12.60 -8.49
C CYS A 98 9.53 12.87 -8.87
N ALA A 99 10.12 12.08 -9.76
CA ALA A 99 11.51 12.22 -10.18
C ALA A 99 11.80 13.57 -10.86
N ILE A 100 10.85 14.07 -11.66
CA ILE A 100 10.98 15.34 -12.37
C ILE A 100 10.39 16.53 -11.60
N SER A 101 9.96 16.33 -10.34
CA SER A 101 9.18 17.36 -9.65
C SER A 101 10.03 18.57 -9.23
N PRO A 102 9.69 19.80 -9.71
CA PRO A 102 10.39 21.02 -9.31
C PRO A 102 9.72 21.68 -8.09
N SER A 103 8.51 21.24 -7.72
CA SER A 103 7.71 21.85 -6.65
C SER A 103 7.02 20.79 -5.81
N PHE A 104 6.69 21.17 -4.57
CA PHE A 104 5.98 20.32 -3.63
C PHE A 104 4.63 19.83 -4.17
N PHE A 105 3.87 20.69 -4.87
CA PHE A 105 2.58 20.30 -5.45
C PHE A 105 2.73 19.21 -6.50
N LEU A 106 3.73 19.30 -7.38
CA LEU A 106 3.95 18.25 -8.38
C LEU A 106 4.40 16.95 -7.71
N LEU A 107 5.28 17.03 -6.71
CA LEU A 107 5.67 15.89 -5.88
C LEU A 107 4.46 15.22 -5.20
N MET A 108 3.53 16.01 -4.66
CA MET A 108 2.29 15.51 -4.06
C MET A 108 1.42 14.77 -5.07
N THR A 109 1.22 15.34 -6.27
CA THR A 109 0.42 14.67 -7.30
C THR A 109 1.05 13.34 -7.74
N GLY A 110 2.37 13.31 -7.92
CA GLY A 110 3.11 12.08 -8.20
C GLY A 110 2.95 11.06 -7.09
N ARG A 111 2.99 11.48 -5.83
CA ARG A 111 2.78 10.61 -4.66
C ARG A 111 1.37 10.03 -4.59
N VAL A 112 0.34 10.81 -4.89
CA VAL A 112 -1.05 10.32 -4.95
C VAL A 112 -1.18 9.22 -6.01
N ILE A 113 -0.65 9.47 -7.22
CA ILE A 113 -0.67 8.49 -8.32
C ILE A 113 0.13 7.24 -7.92
N GLN A 114 1.33 7.42 -7.37
CA GLN A 114 2.20 6.32 -6.95
C GLN A 114 1.53 5.45 -5.86
N ALA A 115 0.91 6.08 -4.88
CA ALA A 115 0.19 5.41 -3.80
C ALA A 115 -1.03 4.64 -4.29
N ALA A 116 -1.73 5.16 -5.30
CA ALA A 116 -2.87 4.48 -5.90
C ALA A 116 -2.47 3.12 -6.49
N GLY A 117 -1.32 3.06 -7.17
CA GLY A 117 -0.75 1.81 -7.67
C GLY A 117 -0.29 0.88 -6.54
N ALA A 118 0.47 1.41 -5.58
CA ALA A 118 1.02 0.63 -4.46
C ALA A 118 -0.08 -0.05 -3.60
N GLY A 119 -1.20 0.64 -3.36
CA GLY A 119 -2.29 0.14 -2.52
C GLY A 119 -2.99 -1.11 -3.06
N VAL A 120 -2.86 -1.37 -4.37
CA VAL A 120 -3.39 -2.56 -5.04
C VAL A 120 -2.46 -3.76 -4.89
N MET A 121 -1.14 -3.54 -4.80
CA MET A 121 -0.15 -4.61 -4.93
C MET A 121 -0.20 -5.62 -3.79
N MET A 122 -0.33 -5.15 -2.54
CA MET A 122 -0.32 -6.01 -1.36
C MET A 122 -1.55 -6.94 -1.31
N PRO A 123 -2.80 -6.44 -1.43
CA PRO A 123 -3.97 -7.32 -1.46
C PRO A 123 -3.97 -8.25 -2.67
N LEU A 124 -3.53 -7.76 -3.84
CA LEU A 124 -3.43 -8.57 -5.05
C LEU A 124 -2.44 -9.73 -4.88
N MET A 125 -1.24 -9.46 -4.37
CA MET A 125 -0.24 -10.49 -4.08
C MET A 125 -0.82 -11.51 -3.09
N MET A 126 -1.41 -11.06 -1.98
CA MET A 126 -2.00 -11.96 -0.98
C MET A 126 -3.08 -12.85 -1.60
N ALA A 127 -4.00 -12.29 -2.39
CA ALA A 127 -5.05 -13.04 -3.06
C ALA A 127 -4.48 -14.11 -4.01
N ILE A 128 -3.54 -13.72 -4.89
CA ILE A 128 -2.93 -14.64 -5.86
C ILE A 128 -2.22 -15.79 -5.15
N PHE A 129 -1.50 -15.51 -4.06
CA PHE A 129 -0.80 -16.56 -3.31
C PHE A 129 -1.76 -17.54 -2.66
N LEU A 130 -2.86 -17.06 -2.07
CA LEU A 130 -3.90 -17.92 -1.51
C LEU A 130 -4.55 -18.80 -2.59
N PHE A 131 -4.70 -18.31 -3.82
CA PHE A 131 -5.23 -19.09 -4.95
C PHE A 131 -4.20 -20.08 -5.53
N MET A 132 -2.92 -19.72 -5.53
CA MET A 132 -1.86 -20.47 -6.22
C MET A 132 -1.28 -21.61 -5.36
N PHE A 133 -1.26 -21.44 -4.04
CA PHE A 133 -0.69 -22.39 -3.09
C PHE A 133 -1.76 -23.15 -2.29
N PRO A 134 -1.63 -24.48 -2.17
CA PRO A 134 -2.52 -25.29 -1.34
C PRO A 134 -2.32 -24.93 0.13
N ILE A 135 -3.34 -25.17 0.96
CA ILE A 135 -3.44 -24.67 2.35
C ILE A 135 -2.20 -25.02 3.17
N GLU A 136 -1.64 -26.21 2.97
CA GLU A 136 -0.51 -26.76 3.71
C GLU A 136 0.80 -26.03 3.40
N LYS A 137 0.93 -25.43 2.20
CA LYS A 137 2.13 -24.72 1.75
C LYS A 137 2.01 -23.20 1.82
N ARG A 138 0.83 -22.67 2.19
CA ARG A 138 0.60 -21.22 2.32
C ARG A 138 1.53 -20.59 3.36
N GLY A 139 1.79 -21.28 4.47
CA GLY A 139 2.69 -20.78 5.52
C GLY A 139 4.12 -20.56 5.01
N THR A 140 4.71 -21.55 4.35
CA THR A 140 6.06 -21.44 3.77
C THR A 140 6.14 -20.37 2.69
N ALA A 141 5.14 -20.32 1.79
CA ALA A 141 5.09 -19.32 0.73
C ALA A 141 4.96 -17.88 1.28
N MET A 142 4.07 -17.67 2.25
CA MET A 142 3.90 -16.36 2.90
C MET A 142 5.10 -15.99 3.78
N GLY A 143 5.79 -16.98 4.37
CA GLY A 143 7.05 -16.76 5.10
C GLY A 143 8.15 -16.22 4.20
N MET A 144 8.32 -16.78 3.00
CA MET A 144 9.28 -16.29 2.00
C MET A 144 8.93 -14.87 1.52
N VAL A 145 7.64 -14.60 1.27
CA VAL A 145 7.16 -13.25 0.95
C VAL A 145 7.50 -12.27 2.07
N GLY A 146 7.20 -12.65 3.32
CA GLY A 146 7.50 -11.84 4.51
C GLY A 146 8.99 -11.57 4.67
N LEU A 147 9.84 -12.54 4.36
CA LEU A 147 11.29 -12.39 4.37
C LEU A 147 11.73 -11.33 3.34
N VAL A 148 11.32 -11.46 2.07
CA VAL A 148 11.72 -10.50 1.03
C VAL A 148 11.18 -9.10 1.31
N ILE A 149 9.92 -8.98 1.70
CA ILE A 149 9.31 -7.70 2.06
C ILE A 149 9.98 -7.10 3.30
N GLY A 150 10.36 -7.92 4.27
CA GLY A 150 11.06 -7.49 5.48
C GLY A 150 12.43 -6.88 5.22
N PHE A 151 13.08 -7.20 4.09
CA PHE A 151 14.33 -6.56 3.68
C PHE A 151 14.15 -5.12 3.20
N ALA A 152 12.98 -4.74 2.68
CA ALA A 152 12.75 -3.39 2.15
C ALA A 152 12.97 -2.27 3.19
N PRO A 153 12.45 -2.34 4.43
CA PRO A 153 12.76 -1.35 5.46
C PRO A 153 14.19 -1.43 5.99
N ALA A 154 14.86 -2.58 5.91
CA ALA A 154 16.26 -2.70 6.33
C ALA A 154 17.21 -2.02 5.33
N LEU A 155 16.92 -2.15 4.02
CA LEU A 155 17.72 -1.54 2.96
C LEU A 155 17.34 -0.07 2.70
N GLY A 156 16.11 0.32 3.00
CA GLY A 156 15.58 1.66 2.74
C GLY A 156 16.50 2.76 3.26
N PRO A 157 16.68 2.93 4.58
CA PRO A 157 17.50 4.00 5.14
C PRO A 157 18.95 3.99 4.67
N SER A 158 19.56 2.82 4.53
CA SER A 158 20.96 2.70 4.10
C SER A 158 21.17 3.16 2.65
N ILE A 159 20.30 2.73 1.72
CA ILE A 159 20.40 3.11 0.31
C ILE A 159 20.05 4.59 0.12
N SER A 160 18.97 5.05 0.75
CA SER A 160 18.54 6.44 0.66
C SER A 160 19.52 7.41 1.32
N GLY A 161 20.09 7.08 2.48
CA GLY A 161 21.09 7.91 3.15
C GLY A 161 22.31 8.13 2.24
N TRP A 162 22.85 7.05 1.68
CA TRP A 162 23.96 7.14 0.74
C TRP A 162 23.62 7.96 -0.52
N LEU A 163 22.44 7.74 -1.09
CA LEU A 163 21.98 8.48 -2.28
C LEU A 163 21.86 9.98 -2.01
N VAL A 164 21.25 10.38 -0.89
CA VAL A 164 20.98 11.80 -0.63
C VAL A 164 22.19 12.55 -0.07
N GLU A 165 23.20 11.83 0.44
CA GLU A 165 24.49 12.41 0.80
C GLU A 165 25.33 12.79 -0.44
N HIS A 166 25.24 12.01 -1.52
CA HIS A 166 26.08 12.18 -2.72
C HIS A 166 25.34 12.81 -3.91
N PHE A 167 24.02 12.69 -3.96
CA PHE A 167 23.17 13.12 -5.06
C PHE A 167 21.94 13.86 -4.55
N ASP A 168 21.24 14.54 -5.47
CA ASP A 168 19.96 15.18 -5.17
C ASP A 168 18.91 14.15 -4.68
N TRP A 169 17.98 14.57 -3.84
CA TRP A 169 16.93 13.69 -3.30
C TRP A 169 16.06 13.03 -4.39
N ARG A 170 15.97 13.63 -5.59
CA ARG A 170 15.28 13.05 -6.75
C ARG A 170 15.93 11.75 -7.24
N SER A 171 17.21 11.53 -6.93
CA SER A 171 17.96 10.29 -7.24
C SER A 171 17.26 9.02 -6.76
N ILE A 172 16.56 9.08 -5.62
CA ILE A 172 15.76 7.97 -5.08
C ILE A 172 14.72 7.51 -6.10
N PHE A 173 14.02 8.44 -6.72
CA PHE A 173 13.00 8.12 -7.72
C PHE A 173 13.65 7.65 -9.03
N TYR A 174 14.80 8.21 -9.42
CA TYR A 174 15.56 7.74 -10.59
C TYR A 174 16.10 6.31 -10.42
N VAL A 175 16.36 5.84 -9.20
CA VAL A 175 16.76 4.45 -8.94
C VAL A 175 15.55 3.51 -8.94
N VAL A 176 14.43 3.91 -8.33
CA VAL A 176 13.22 3.08 -8.24
C VAL A 176 12.53 2.94 -9.60
N LEU A 177 12.47 4.01 -10.39
CA LEU A 177 11.76 4.05 -11.67
C LEU A 177 12.20 2.96 -12.68
N PRO A 178 13.48 2.76 -13.00
CA PRO A 178 13.90 1.74 -13.95
C PRO A 178 13.59 0.33 -13.44
N LEU A 179 13.73 0.08 -12.14
CA LEU A 179 13.34 -1.20 -11.54
C LEU A 179 11.83 -1.44 -11.65
N ALA A 180 11.04 -0.39 -11.45
CA ALA A 180 9.59 -0.42 -11.60
C ALA A 180 9.16 -0.71 -13.05
N ILE A 181 9.76 0.00 -14.02
CA ILE A 181 9.51 -0.22 -15.45
C ILE A 181 9.92 -1.63 -15.86
N MET A 182 11.10 -2.10 -15.45
CA MET A 182 11.57 -3.46 -15.73
C MET A 182 10.57 -4.49 -15.18
N ASN A 183 10.06 -4.28 -13.97
CA ASN A 183 9.05 -5.17 -13.40
C ASN A 183 7.74 -5.17 -14.20
N VAL A 184 7.29 -4.02 -14.71
CA VAL A 184 6.12 -3.94 -15.61
C VAL A 184 6.36 -4.71 -16.91
N ILE A 185 7.54 -4.55 -17.52
CA ILE A 185 7.90 -5.24 -18.77
C ILE A 185 7.92 -6.76 -18.55
N ILE A 186 8.60 -7.23 -17.50
CA ILE A 186 8.66 -8.67 -17.18
C ILE A 186 7.25 -9.18 -16.87
N ALA A 187 6.45 -8.44 -16.12
CA ALA A 187 5.06 -8.81 -15.83
C ALA A 187 4.23 -8.93 -17.09
N TYR A 188 4.43 -8.08 -18.10
CA TYR A 188 3.72 -8.17 -19.35
C TYR A 188 3.91 -9.54 -20.04
N PHE A 189 5.12 -10.11 -20.00
CA PHE A 189 5.41 -11.41 -20.60
C PHE A 189 5.08 -12.61 -19.70
N VAL A 190 5.24 -12.45 -18.38
CA VAL A 190 5.15 -13.55 -17.41
C VAL A 190 3.76 -13.72 -16.81
N MET A 191 3.02 -12.63 -16.56
CA MET A 191 1.75 -12.69 -15.85
C MET A 191 0.68 -13.38 -16.70
N LYS A 192 0.08 -14.42 -16.12
CA LYS A 192 -1.10 -15.11 -16.67
C LYS A 192 -2.34 -14.74 -15.87
N ASN A 193 -3.51 -14.95 -16.45
CA ASN A 193 -4.78 -14.72 -15.76
C ASN A 193 -5.05 -15.93 -14.85
N ILE A 194 -5.00 -15.74 -13.53
CA ILE A 194 -5.10 -16.83 -12.53
C ILE A 194 -6.47 -16.78 -11.83
N THR A 195 -7.02 -15.59 -11.64
CA THR A 195 -8.29 -15.38 -10.95
C THR A 195 -9.49 -15.51 -11.89
N LYS A 196 -10.55 -16.20 -11.45
CA LYS A 196 -11.86 -16.15 -12.12
C LYS A 196 -12.55 -14.82 -11.82
N ARG A 197 -13.07 -14.18 -12.85
CA ARG A 197 -13.83 -12.93 -12.74
C ARG A 197 -15.25 -13.21 -12.29
N THR A 198 -15.76 -12.44 -11.34
CA THR A 198 -17.16 -12.48 -10.88
C THR A 198 -17.97 -11.29 -11.40
N TYR A 199 -17.33 -10.30 -12.03
CA TYR A 199 -17.95 -9.08 -12.57
C TYR A 199 -19.01 -8.46 -11.63
N PRO A 200 -18.65 -8.15 -10.37
CA PRO A 200 -19.57 -7.50 -9.46
C PRO A 200 -20.05 -6.16 -10.04
N LYS A 201 -21.32 -5.83 -9.84
CA LYS A 201 -21.85 -4.52 -10.29
C LYS A 201 -21.11 -3.39 -9.56
N VAL A 202 -20.49 -2.49 -10.32
CA VAL A 202 -19.79 -1.32 -9.76
C VAL A 202 -20.79 -0.44 -9.00
N ASP A 203 -20.72 -0.42 -7.67
CA ASP A 203 -21.43 0.57 -6.87
C ASP A 203 -20.54 1.79 -6.64
N ILE A 204 -20.56 2.72 -7.60
CA ILE A 204 -19.78 3.97 -7.57
C ILE A 204 -20.02 4.73 -6.25
N LEU A 205 -21.24 4.70 -5.72
CA LEU A 205 -21.59 5.33 -4.45
C LEU A 205 -20.84 4.70 -3.27
N SER A 206 -20.65 3.38 -3.28
CA SER A 206 -19.86 2.70 -2.26
C SER A 206 -18.37 3.06 -2.32
N ILE A 207 -17.82 3.28 -3.53
CA ILE A 207 -16.44 3.76 -3.71
C ILE A 207 -16.28 5.20 -3.19
N VAL A 208 -17.27 6.07 -3.45
CA VAL A 208 -17.25 7.45 -2.95
C VAL A 208 -17.34 7.47 -1.42
N TYR A 209 -18.26 6.71 -0.81
CA TYR A 209 -18.37 6.66 0.65
C TYR A 209 -17.15 6.03 1.32
N SER A 210 -16.52 5.00 0.73
CA SER A 210 -15.28 4.44 1.27
C SER A 210 -14.13 5.44 1.19
N THR A 211 -13.99 6.13 0.05
CA THR A 211 -12.95 7.15 -0.16
C THR A 211 -13.08 8.30 0.84
N LEU A 212 -14.30 8.83 1.02
CA LEU A 212 -14.55 9.92 1.98
C LEU A 212 -14.45 9.45 3.43
N GLY A 213 -14.90 8.23 3.74
CA GLY A 213 -14.85 7.66 5.08
C GLY A 213 -13.42 7.38 5.52
N PHE A 214 -12.70 6.56 4.77
CA PHE A 214 -11.30 6.23 5.08
C PHE A 214 -10.39 7.44 4.94
N GLY A 215 -10.57 8.25 3.89
CA GLY A 215 -9.79 9.48 3.69
C GLY A 215 -10.01 10.50 4.79
N GLY A 216 -11.27 10.77 5.17
CA GLY A 216 -11.61 11.72 6.23
C GLY A 216 -11.09 11.29 7.59
N ILE A 217 -11.22 10.01 7.94
CA ILE A 217 -10.68 9.47 9.20
C ILE A 217 -9.15 9.54 9.21
N LEU A 218 -8.48 9.05 8.16
CA LEU A 218 -7.01 9.07 8.09
C LEU A 218 -6.46 10.50 8.10
N TYR A 219 -7.11 11.42 7.39
CA TYR A 219 -6.75 12.83 7.41
C TYR A 219 -6.92 13.42 8.81
N GLY A 220 -8.08 13.17 9.45
CA GLY A 220 -8.38 13.67 10.79
C GLY A 220 -7.37 13.20 11.82
N PHE A 221 -7.05 11.90 11.85
CA PHE A 221 -6.01 11.36 12.74
C PHE A 221 -4.61 11.92 12.43
N SER A 222 -4.26 12.06 11.16
CA SER A 222 -2.96 12.63 10.79
C SER A 222 -2.87 14.12 11.16
N SER A 223 -3.95 14.87 11.02
CA SER A 223 -4.01 16.29 11.35
C SER A 223 -4.11 16.52 12.86
N ALA A 224 -4.72 15.59 13.61
CA ALA A 224 -4.81 15.64 15.07
C ALA A 224 -3.44 15.60 15.75
N GLY A 225 -2.49 14.84 15.18
CA GLY A 225 -1.11 14.78 15.66
C GLY A 225 -0.36 16.11 15.54
N ASN A 226 -0.76 16.98 14.59
CA ASN A 226 -0.07 18.23 14.29
C ASN A 226 -0.80 19.46 14.87
N SER A 227 -2.10 19.61 14.59
CA SER A 227 -2.90 20.79 14.98
C SER A 227 -3.58 20.63 16.35
N GLY A 228 -3.50 19.43 16.95
CA GLY A 228 -4.21 19.08 18.16
C GLY A 228 -5.64 18.58 17.90
N TRP A 229 -6.16 17.80 18.84
CA TRP A 229 -7.45 17.11 18.71
C TRP A 229 -8.68 18.03 18.70
N ILE A 230 -8.53 19.28 19.15
CA ILE A 230 -9.60 20.26 19.29
C ILE A 230 -9.69 21.17 18.05
N ASP A 231 -8.74 21.06 17.12
CA ASP A 231 -8.77 21.87 15.91
C ASP A 231 -10.04 21.60 15.08
N GLN A 232 -10.63 22.67 14.55
CA GLN A 232 -11.90 22.58 13.83
C GLN A 232 -11.77 21.74 12.55
N SER A 233 -10.62 21.77 11.87
CA SER A 233 -10.39 20.95 10.68
C SER A 233 -10.27 19.46 11.02
N VAL A 234 -9.71 19.13 12.18
CA VAL A 234 -9.60 17.76 12.71
C VAL A 234 -10.98 17.22 13.07
N LEU A 235 -11.77 18.00 13.81
CA LEU A 235 -13.12 17.60 14.22
C LEU A 235 -14.06 17.43 13.02
N VAL A 236 -14.02 18.35 12.05
CA VAL A 236 -14.86 18.29 10.85
C VAL A 236 -14.47 17.10 9.98
N SER A 237 -13.18 16.87 9.74
CA SER A 237 -12.71 15.73 8.93
C SER A 237 -13.02 14.38 9.60
N LEU A 238 -12.86 14.27 10.92
CA LEU A 238 -13.27 13.09 11.68
C LEU A 238 -14.78 12.88 11.64
N ALA A 239 -15.58 13.93 11.84
CA ALA A 239 -17.05 13.84 11.80
C ALA A 239 -17.53 13.38 10.41
N ILE A 240 -17.05 14.01 9.33
CA ILE A 240 -17.37 13.62 7.96
C ILE A 240 -16.93 12.18 7.70
N GLY A 241 -15.71 11.81 8.12
CA GLY A 241 -15.17 10.46 7.99
C GLY A 241 -16.04 9.41 8.69
N VAL A 242 -16.40 9.64 9.96
CA VAL A 242 -17.25 8.73 10.73
C VAL A 242 -18.65 8.60 10.11
N ILE A 243 -19.27 9.72 9.72
CA ILE A 243 -20.62 9.71 9.13
C ILE A 243 -20.61 8.96 7.80
N THR A 244 -19.67 9.26 6.90
CA THR A 244 -19.58 8.61 5.59
C THR A 244 -19.20 7.13 5.71
N LEU A 245 -18.37 6.76 6.68
CA LEU A 245 -18.04 5.36 6.96
C LEU A 245 -19.26 4.60 7.51
N ALA A 246 -20.06 5.20 8.40
CA ALA A 246 -21.29 4.60 8.89
C ALA A 246 -22.32 4.39 7.76
N LEU A 247 -22.44 5.37 6.84
CA LEU A 247 -23.27 5.24 5.63
C LEU A 247 -22.75 4.15 4.71
N PHE A 248 -21.43 4.03 4.54
CA PHE A 248 -20.81 2.94 3.77
C PHE A 248 -21.16 1.58 4.39
N ILE A 249 -20.94 1.39 5.69
CA ILE A 249 -21.20 0.12 6.39
C ILE A 249 -22.68 -0.27 6.27
N THR A 250 -23.60 0.66 6.56
CA THR A 250 -25.04 0.38 6.49
C THR A 250 -25.50 0.06 5.07
N ARG A 251 -24.91 0.67 4.05
CA ARG A 251 -25.17 0.35 2.64
C ARG A 251 -24.63 -1.03 2.26
N GLN A 252 -23.43 -1.38 2.72
CA GLN A 252 -22.82 -2.70 2.48
C GLN A 252 -23.67 -3.83 3.07
N PHE A 253 -24.32 -3.63 4.22
CA PHE A 253 -25.27 -4.62 4.76
C PHE A 253 -26.55 -4.81 3.93
N LYS A 254 -26.96 -3.81 3.14
CA LYS A 254 -28.17 -3.83 2.31
C LYS A 254 -27.91 -4.33 0.88
N LEU A 255 -26.66 -4.30 0.41
CA LEU A 255 -26.30 -4.80 -0.92
C LEU A 255 -26.37 -6.32 -0.98
N ARG A 256 -26.81 -6.86 -2.13
CA ARG A 256 -26.82 -8.31 -2.39
C ARG A 256 -25.41 -8.87 -2.60
N GLU A 257 -24.52 -8.06 -3.17
CA GLU A 257 -23.09 -8.36 -3.40
C GLU A 257 -22.27 -7.24 -2.77
N PRO A 258 -21.93 -7.32 -1.47
CA PRO A 258 -21.13 -6.30 -0.81
C PRO A 258 -19.65 -6.38 -1.25
N ILE A 259 -19.03 -5.21 -1.39
CA ILE A 259 -17.58 -5.04 -1.62
C ILE A 259 -16.80 -5.44 -0.37
N LEU A 260 -17.37 -5.21 0.82
CA LEU A 260 -16.84 -5.66 2.10
C LEU A 260 -17.89 -6.44 2.89
N GLU A 261 -17.62 -7.72 3.14
CA GLU A 261 -18.47 -8.57 3.96
C GLU A 261 -18.28 -8.30 5.47
N PHE A 262 -18.96 -7.28 5.98
CA PHE A 262 -18.95 -6.95 7.42
C PHE A 262 -19.60 -8.03 8.30
N ARG A 263 -20.29 -9.00 7.72
CA ARG A 263 -20.88 -10.14 8.45
C ARG A 263 -19.82 -11.04 9.08
N VAL A 264 -18.59 -11.02 8.57
CA VAL A 264 -17.46 -11.82 9.10
C VAL A 264 -17.12 -11.41 10.54
N PHE A 265 -17.35 -10.14 10.92
CA PHE A 265 -17.15 -9.65 12.30
C PHE A 265 -18.13 -10.27 13.32
N LYS A 266 -19.20 -10.93 12.89
CA LYS A 266 -20.05 -11.72 13.79
C LYS A 266 -19.32 -12.95 14.33
N ASN A 267 -18.29 -13.42 13.63
CA ASN A 267 -17.45 -14.51 14.11
C ASN A 267 -16.49 -13.99 15.18
N LYS A 268 -16.70 -14.41 16.43
CA LYS A 268 -15.88 -13.99 17.58
C LYS A 268 -14.40 -14.30 17.39
N ILE A 269 -14.05 -15.43 16.77
CA ILE A 269 -12.65 -15.81 16.53
C ILE A 269 -12.00 -14.81 15.57
N PHE A 270 -12.69 -14.47 14.48
CA PHE A 270 -12.20 -13.48 13.52
C PHE A 270 -11.96 -12.11 14.18
N THR A 271 -12.93 -11.64 14.95
CA THR A 271 -12.84 -10.34 15.64
C THR A 271 -11.70 -10.31 16.66
N ILE A 272 -11.54 -11.37 17.46
CA ILE A 272 -10.43 -11.46 18.44
C ILE A 272 -9.07 -11.51 17.72
N THR A 273 -8.93 -12.34 16.68
CA THR A 273 -7.67 -12.43 15.92
C THR A 273 -7.31 -11.09 15.28
N MET A 274 -8.29 -10.34 14.77
CA MET A 274 -8.06 -9.02 14.19
C MET A 274 -7.62 -7.99 15.23
N ILE A 275 -8.27 -7.95 16.40
CA ILE A 275 -7.90 -7.06 17.51
C ILE A 275 -6.47 -7.37 17.99
N ILE A 276 -6.16 -8.65 18.23
CA ILE A 276 -4.82 -9.08 18.64
C ILE A 276 -3.79 -8.68 17.58
N GLY A 277 -4.08 -8.90 16.30
CA GLY A 277 -3.19 -8.52 15.19
C GLY A 277 -2.91 -7.01 15.14
N MET A 278 -3.92 -6.17 15.35
CA MET A 278 -3.77 -4.72 15.40
C MET A 278 -2.91 -4.27 16.59
N ILE A 279 -3.15 -4.84 17.78
CA ILE A 279 -2.37 -4.52 18.99
C ILE A 279 -0.91 -4.95 18.80
N TRP A 280 -0.70 -6.18 18.32
CA TRP A 280 0.63 -6.73 18.11
C TRP A 280 1.43 -5.92 17.09
N LEU A 281 0.81 -5.53 15.97
CA LEU A 281 1.46 -4.72 14.95
C LEU A 281 1.88 -3.34 15.50
N ASN A 282 1.01 -2.67 16.25
CA ASN A 282 1.33 -1.39 16.88
C ASN A 282 2.44 -1.53 17.94
N PHE A 283 2.37 -2.58 18.75
CA PHE A 283 3.39 -2.87 19.75
C PHE A 283 4.76 -3.09 19.11
N CYS A 284 4.84 -3.93 18.08
CA CYS A 284 6.07 -4.20 17.34
C CYS A 284 6.65 -2.92 16.74
N ARG A 285 5.82 -2.10 16.07
CA ARG A 285 6.26 -0.84 15.45
C ARG A 285 6.81 0.16 16.47
N ASN A 286 6.13 0.32 17.60
CA ASN A 286 6.54 1.25 18.64
C ASN A 286 7.77 0.76 19.42
N HIS A 287 7.87 -0.55 19.66
CA HIS A 287 9.02 -1.13 20.34
C HIS A 287 10.30 -1.04 19.48
N SER A 288 10.20 -1.34 18.18
CA SER A 288 11.32 -1.14 17.25
C SER A 288 11.78 0.33 17.21
N ALA A 289 10.86 1.29 17.09
CA ALA A 289 11.19 2.72 17.10
C ALA A 289 11.90 3.15 18.40
N ASN A 290 11.44 2.67 19.55
CA ASN A 290 12.07 2.95 20.85
C ASN A 290 13.46 2.31 20.99
N LEU A 291 13.68 1.10 20.46
CA LEU A 291 15.00 0.48 20.40
C LEU A 291 15.96 1.28 19.53
N TYR A 292 15.52 1.76 18.35
CA TYR A 292 16.33 2.62 17.50
C TYR A 292 16.67 3.97 18.17
N ALA A 293 15.70 4.60 18.82
CA ALA A 293 15.97 5.85 19.55
C ALA A 293 16.93 5.64 20.74
N LYS A 294 16.84 4.49 21.43
CA LYS A 294 17.64 4.18 22.62
C LYS A 294 19.04 3.65 22.30
N TYR A 295 19.22 2.93 21.19
CA TYR A 295 20.47 2.25 20.85
C TYR A 295 21.09 2.70 19.51
N GLY A 296 20.33 3.34 18.62
CA GLY A 296 20.81 3.86 17.33
C GLY A 296 21.53 5.21 17.43
N GLY A 297 21.41 5.93 18.55
CA GLY A 297 22.19 7.15 18.83
C GLY A 297 23.66 6.90 19.18
N ILE A 298 24.13 5.64 19.19
CA ILE A 298 25.52 5.28 19.53
C ILE A 298 26.41 5.17 18.27
N TYR A 299 25.84 5.26 17.06
CA TYR A 299 26.60 5.14 15.80
C TYR A 299 26.33 6.28 14.79
N ALA A 300 26.06 7.49 15.28
CA ALA A 300 26.06 8.70 14.45
C ALA A 300 27.35 9.50 14.70
N ILE A 301 28.45 8.99 14.15
CA ILE A 301 29.66 9.74 13.73
C ILE A 301 30.02 9.21 12.35
#